data_AF-A0AAX3PM76-F1
#
_entry.id   AF-A0AAX3PM76-F1
#
_cell.length_a   1.000
_cell.length_b   1.000
_cell.length_c   1.000
_cell.angle_alpha   90.00
_cell.angle_beta   90.00
_cell.angle_gamma   90.00
#
_symmetry.space_group_name_H-M   'P 1'
#
loop_
_entity.id
_entity.type
_entity.pdbx_description
1 polymer ?
#
loop_
_entity_poly.entity_id
_entity_poly.type
_entity_poly.pdbx_seq_one_letter_code
_entity_poly.pdbx_strand_id
1 'polypeptide(L)'
;MQDWEYEVADPSRIDEFMHVYLSNELNDDEKFALMETLLQSFEESSKILGSDQQWMAILQILQDNLDIHATTICYWACGNSAYNLCWRITPYLRKIKLRNHLKITQ
;
A
#
# COMPACT_ATOMS: atom_id res chain seq x y z
N MET A 1 12.30 7.61 8.82
CA MET A 1 13.04 7.83 7.57
C MET A 1 12.18 7.17 6.50
N GLN A 2 11.52 7.95 5.66
CA GLN A 2 10.57 7.54 4.61
C GLN A 2 11.19 7.68 3.20
N ASP A 3 12.52 7.71 3.15
CA ASP A 3 13.26 7.87 1.89
C ASP A 3 13.64 6.51 1.30
N TRP A 4 13.52 5.43 2.07
CA TRP A 4 13.94 4.09 1.65
C TRP A 4 13.00 3.50 0.61
N GLU A 5 11.67 3.63 0.79
CA GLU A 5 10.69 3.13 -0.16
C GLU A 5 10.85 3.77 -1.55
N TYR A 6 11.25 5.04 -1.63
CA TYR A 6 11.57 5.71 -2.90
C TYR A 6 12.88 5.19 -3.53
N GLU A 7 13.84 4.72 -2.72
CA GLU A 7 15.09 4.14 -3.20
C GLU A 7 14.93 2.68 -3.68
N VAL A 8 14.07 1.89 -3.03
CA VAL A 8 13.92 0.46 -3.33
C VAL A 8 12.68 0.09 -4.12
N ALA A 9 11.70 0.99 -4.24
CA ALA A 9 10.57 0.77 -5.10
C ALA A 9 11.04 0.60 -6.54
N ASP A 10 10.52 -0.46 -7.15
CA ASP A 10 10.76 -0.78 -8.53
C ASP A 10 9.48 -1.38 -9.12
N PRO A 11 8.79 -0.66 -10.02
CA PRO A 11 7.61 -1.17 -10.70
C PRO A 11 7.85 -2.47 -11.48
N SER A 12 9.09 -2.76 -11.89
CA SER A 12 9.46 -3.99 -12.60
C SER A 12 9.61 -5.21 -11.69
N ARG A 13 9.70 -5.00 -10.37
CA ARG A 13 9.89 -6.05 -9.35
C ARG A 13 8.63 -6.34 -8.53
N ILE A 14 7.48 -5.79 -8.90
CA ILE A 14 6.20 -6.03 -8.21
C ILE A 14 5.92 -7.53 -8.04
N ASP A 15 6.19 -8.35 -9.07
CA ASP A 15 5.99 -9.81 -9.00
C ASP A 15 6.86 -10.46 -7.91
N GLU A 16 8.13 -10.05 -7.81
CA GLU A 16 9.08 -10.55 -6.82
C GLU A 16 8.65 -10.13 -5.41
N PHE A 17 8.31 -8.85 -5.23
CA PHE A 17 7.85 -8.33 -3.94
C PHE A 17 6.56 -9.01 -3.48
N MET A 18 5.61 -9.24 -4.38
CA MET A 18 4.39 -10.01 -4.10
C MET A 18 4.71 -11.44 -3.67
N HIS A 19 5.64 -12.11 -4.35
CA HIS A 19 6.04 -13.47 -4.02
C HIS A 19 6.63 -13.56 -2.60
N VAL A 20 7.54 -12.63 -2.26
CA VAL A 20 8.17 -12.57 -0.93
C VAL A 20 7.14 -12.24 0.15
N TYR A 21 6.24 -11.28 -0.10
CA TYR A 21 5.19 -10.93 0.87
C TYR A 21 4.30 -12.14 1.22
N LEU A 22 4.02 -12.99 0.23
CA LEU A 22 3.17 -14.17 0.37
C LEU A 22 3.90 -15.43 0.85
N SER A 23 5.23 -15.41 1.00
CA SER A 23 6.02 -16.60 1.37
C SER A 23 5.81 -17.05 2.82
N ASN A 24 5.14 -16.24 3.65
CA ASN A 24 4.94 -16.45 5.09
C ASN A 24 6.24 -16.48 5.92
N GLU A 25 7.37 -16.07 5.34
CA GLU A 25 8.68 -16.04 6.01
C GLU A 25 8.95 -14.70 6.73
N LEU A 26 8.15 -13.68 6.44
CA LEU A 26 8.32 -12.32 6.98
C LEU A 26 7.66 -12.14 8.34
N ASN A 27 8.34 -11.43 9.23
CA ASN A 27 7.74 -10.86 10.44
C ASN A 27 6.89 -9.61 10.12
N ASP A 28 6.19 -9.07 11.12
CA ASP A 28 5.25 -7.97 10.91
C ASP A 28 5.94 -6.66 10.47
N ASP A 29 7.14 -6.37 10.98
CA ASP A 29 7.93 -5.19 10.58
C ASP A 29 8.40 -5.31 9.12
N GLU A 30 8.83 -6.52 8.72
CA GLU A 30 9.22 -6.80 7.33
C GLU A 30 8.03 -6.73 6.38
N LYS A 31 6.87 -7.25 6.79
CA LYS A 31 5.61 -7.10 6.03
C LYS A 31 5.22 -5.65 5.88
N PHE A 32 5.34 -4.87 6.96
CA PHE A 32 5.06 -3.43 6.95
C PHE A 32 5.95 -2.73 5.91
N ALA A 33 7.27 -2.90 6.01
CA ALA A 33 8.23 -2.25 5.09
C ALA A 33 8.05 -2.69 3.62
N LEU A 34 7.80 -3.98 3.38
CA LEU A 34 7.59 -4.49 2.03
C LEU A 34 6.26 -4.01 1.43
N MET A 35 5.21 -3.86 2.26
CA MET A 35 3.94 -3.29 1.80
C MET A 35 4.11 -1.82 1.40
N GLU A 36 4.87 -1.02 2.14
CA GLU A 36 5.16 0.36 1.74
C GLU A 36 5.90 0.42 0.39
N THR A 37 6.89 -0.46 0.20
CA THR A 37 7.61 -0.60 -1.07
C THR A 37 6.67 -1.00 -2.22
N LEU A 38 5.77 -1.96 -2.00
CA LEU A 38 4.77 -2.38 -2.99
C LEU A 38 3.84 -1.23 -3.37
N LEU A 39 3.34 -0.46 -2.40
CA LEU A 39 2.48 0.68 -2.66
C LEU A 39 3.18 1.78 -3.48
N GLN A 40 4.44 2.08 -3.17
CA GLN A 40 5.25 3.01 -3.94
C GLN A 40 5.51 2.47 -5.37
N SER A 41 5.87 1.19 -5.53
CA SER A 41 6.02 0.56 -6.85
C SER A 41 4.73 0.63 -7.68
N PHE A 42 3.57 0.41 -7.06
CA PHE A 42 2.29 0.55 -7.75
C PHE A 42 2.00 2.00 -8.10
N GLU A 43 2.30 2.96 -7.23
CA GLU A 43 2.14 4.39 -7.53
C GLU A 43 2.90 4.79 -8.80
N GLU A 44 4.16 4.37 -8.93
CA GLU A 44 5.04 4.70 -10.05
C GLU A 44 4.83 3.85 -11.31
N SER A 45 4.12 2.72 -11.18
CA SER A 45 3.87 1.83 -12.32
C SER A 45 2.95 2.45 -13.38
N SER A 46 3.14 2.03 -14.64
CA SER A 46 2.22 2.36 -15.75
C SER A 46 0.94 1.51 -15.78
N LYS A 47 0.75 0.59 -14.81
CA LYS A 47 -0.40 -0.32 -14.73
C LYS A 47 -1.71 0.43 -14.56
N ILE A 48 -2.81 -0.07 -15.13
CA ILE A 48 -4.16 0.47 -14.89
C ILE A 48 -4.72 -0.20 -13.63
N LEU A 49 -4.57 0.46 -12.48
CA LEU A 49 -4.88 -0.11 -11.16
C LEU A 49 -6.30 -0.68 -11.04
N GLY A 50 -7.30 -0.03 -11.63
CA GLY A 50 -8.70 -0.45 -11.53
C GLY A 50 -9.02 -1.81 -12.16
N SER A 51 -8.11 -2.35 -12.98
CA SER A 51 -8.23 -3.66 -13.64
C SER A 51 -7.06 -4.60 -13.35
N ASP A 52 -6.08 -4.17 -12.55
CA ASP A 52 -4.88 -4.94 -12.26
C ASP A 52 -5.15 -5.94 -11.11
N GLN A 53 -4.96 -7.23 -11.38
CA GLN A 53 -5.29 -8.29 -10.42
C GLN A 53 -4.39 -8.27 -9.19
N GLN A 54 -3.12 -7.90 -9.34
CA GLN A 54 -2.17 -7.83 -8.24
C GLN A 54 -2.50 -6.65 -7.33
N TRP A 55 -2.88 -5.51 -7.91
CA TRP A 55 -3.39 -4.38 -7.15
C TRP A 55 -4.62 -4.77 -6.34
N MET A 56 -5.57 -5.49 -6.93
CA MET A 56 -6.75 -5.96 -6.19
C MET A 56 -6.36 -6.92 -5.05
N ALA A 57 -5.35 -7.78 -5.26
CA ALA A 57 -4.82 -8.64 -4.21
C ALA A 57 -4.19 -7.84 -3.06
N ILE A 58 -3.41 -6.79 -3.36
CA ILE A 58 -2.86 -5.86 -2.36
C ILE A 58 -3.98 -5.22 -1.53
N LEU A 59 -5.03 -4.71 -2.18
CA LEU A 59 -6.14 -4.09 -1.46
C LEU A 59 -6.86 -5.08 -0.53
N GLN A 60 -6.93 -6.36 -0.92
CA GLN A 60 -7.50 -7.41 -0.09
C GLN A 60 -6.59 -7.72 1.11
N ILE A 61 -5.29 -7.90 0.87
CA ILE A 61 -4.28 -8.13 1.92
C ILE A 61 -4.29 -7.01 2.97
N LEU A 62 -4.35 -5.75 2.52
CA LEU A 62 -4.45 -4.58 3.40
C LEU A 62 -5.70 -4.61 4.28
N GLN A 63 -6.84 -5.06 3.73
CA GLN A 63 -8.09 -5.20 4.48
C GLN A 63 -8.06 -6.37 5.46
N ASP A 64 -7.35 -7.44 5.13
CA ASP A 64 -7.28 -8.64 5.96
C ASP A 64 -6.25 -8.53 7.10
N ASN A 65 -5.30 -7.60 7.00
CA ASN A 65 -4.18 -7.42 7.95
C ASN A 65 -4.13 -5.96 8.47
N LEU A 66 -5.28 -5.45 8.94
CA LEU A 66 -5.41 -4.07 9.42
C LEU A 66 -4.58 -3.79 10.67
N ASP A 67 -4.33 -4.80 11.50
CA ASP A 67 -3.46 -4.74 12.67
C ASP A 67 -2.03 -4.33 12.31
N ILE A 68 -1.53 -4.77 11.16
CA ILE A 68 -0.21 -4.39 10.64
C ILE A 68 -0.29 -3.08 9.84
N HIS A 69 -1.30 -2.94 8.97
CA HIS A 69 -1.27 -1.92 7.90
C HIS A 69 -2.16 -0.70 8.11
N ALA A 70 -2.86 -0.56 9.24
CA ALA A 70 -3.75 0.59 9.46
C ALA A 70 -3.03 1.94 9.32
N THR A 71 -1.79 2.03 9.79
CA THR A 71 -0.96 3.24 9.70
C THR A 71 -0.62 3.55 8.24
N THR A 72 -0.15 2.56 7.48
CA THR A 72 0.14 2.67 6.04
C THR A 72 -1.10 3.12 5.26
N ILE A 73 -2.25 2.49 5.51
CA ILE A 73 -3.52 2.87 4.88
C ILE A 73 -3.86 4.33 5.17
N CYS A 74 -3.70 4.77 6.42
CA CYS A 74 -4.02 6.13 6.82
C CYS A 74 -3.11 7.19 6.18
N TYR A 75 -1.82 6.89 6.04
CA TYR A 75 -0.83 7.75 5.38
C TYR A 75 -1.19 7.93 3.89
N TRP A 76 -1.27 6.83 3.15
CA TRP A 76 -1.55 6.83 1.71
C TRP A 76 -2.98 7.28 1.35
N ALA A 77 -3.92 7.23 2.29
CA ALA A 77 -5.25 7.83 2.13
C ALA A 77 -5.22 9.37 2.05
N CYS A 78 -4.08 10.02 2.32
CA CYS A 78 -3.87 11.45 2.10
C CYS A 78 -4.95 12.30 2.79
N GLY A 79 -5.35 11.89 4.01
CA GLY A 79 -6.38 12.57 4.80
C GLY A 79 -7.66 12.92 4.02
N ASN A 80 -8.11 14.17 4.17
CA ASN A 80 -9.24 14.76 3.44
C ASN A 80 -8.77 15.66 2.27
N SER A 81 -7.51 15.58 1.87
CA SER A 81 -6.99 16.39 0.76
C SER A 81 -7.70 16.04 -0.55
N ALA A 82 -7.86 17.06 -1.41
CA ALA A 82 -8.43 16.87 -2.74
C ALA A 82 -7.61 15.87 -3.55
N TYR A 83 -8.27 14.99 -4.31
CA TYR A 83 -7.60 13.88 -5.00
C TYR A 83 -6.53 14.32 -6.02
N ASN A 84 -6.68 15.51 -6.62
CA ASN A 84 -5.71 16.07 -7.56
C ASN A 84 -4.38 16.48 -6.90
N LEU A 85 -4.30 16.44 -5.57
CA LEU A 85 -3.11 16.72 -4.78
C LEU A 85 -2.55 15.46 -4.10
N CYS A 86 -3.14 14.28 -4.39
CA CYS A 86 -2.77 13.03 -3.75
C CYS A 86 -2.23 12.04 -4.79
N TRP A 87 -1.61 10.98 -4.27
CA TRP A 87 -1.12 9.85 -5.05
C TRP A 87 -2.26 9.16 -5.83
N ARG A 88 -1.91 8.55 -6.95
CA ARG A 88 -2.83 7.79 -7.79
C ARG A 88 -3.46 6.62 -7.04
N ILE A 89 -2.76 6.03 -6.07
CA ILE A 89 -3.30 4.95 -5.23
C ILE A 89 -4.24 5.43 -4.12
N THR A 90 -4.23 6.73 -3.78
CA THR A 90 -5.03 7.30 -2.67
C THR A 90 -6.52 6.96 -2.71
N PRO A 91 -7.24 7.03 -3.85
CA PRO A 91 -8.67 6.76 -3.88
C PRO A 91 -9.04 5.35 -3.39
N TYR A 92 -8.15 4.36 -3.53
CA TYR A 92 -8.39 2.99 -3.08
C TYR A 92 -8.18 2.88 -1.57
N LEU A 93 -7.06 3.41 -1.06
CA LEU A 93 -6.68 3.34 0.35
C LEU A 93 -7.64 4.17 1.22
N ARG A 94 -8.10 5.33 0.70
CA ARG A 94 -9.11 6.15 1.36
C ARG A 94 -10.46 5.43 1.50
N LYS A 95 -10.86 4.60 0.53
CA LYS A 95 -12.06 3.76 0.65
C LYS A 95 -11.92 2.74 1.79
N ILE A 96 -10.77 2.08 1.89
CA ILE A 96 -10.49 1.12 2.97
C ILE A 96 -10.52 1.82 4.33
N LYS A 97 -9.85 2.98 4.45
CA LYS A 97 -9.85 3.81 5.65
C LYS A 97 -11.26 4.17 6.11
N LEU A 98 -12.09 4.70 5.20
CA LEU A 98 -13.45 5.13 5.51
C LEU A 98 -14.36 3.97 5.90
N ARG A 99 -14.26 2.84 5.18
CA ARG A 99 -15.04 1.63 5.44
C ARG A 99 -14.75 1.02 6.82
N ASN A 100 -13.49 1.06 7.25
CA ASN A 100 -13.05 0.47 8.50
C ASN A 100 -12.89 1.49 9.65
N HIS A 101 -13.31 2.75 9.43
CA HIS A 101 -13.21 3.84 10.40
C HIS A 101 -11.80 4.04 11.00
N LEU A 102 -10.75 3.77 10.22
CA LEU A 102 -9.36 3.84 10.69
C LEU A 102 -8.98 5.28 11.04
N LYS A 103 -8.30 5.44 12.18
CA LYS A 103 -7.76 6.71 12.65
C LYS A 103 -6.31 6.48 13.06
N ILE A 104 -5.45 7.45 12.77
CA ILE A 104 -4.13 7.50 13.38
C ILE A 104 -4.36 7.94 14.82
N THR A 105 -4.17 7.05 15.78
CA THR A 105 -4.07 7.43 17.18
C THR A 105 -2.73 8.16 17.33
N GLN A 106 -2.80 9.45 17.66
CA GLN A 106 -1.62 10.24 18.04
C GLN A 106 -1.13 9.80 19.41
#